data_AF-A0A9Q0WLJ4-F1
#
_entry.id   AF-A0A9Q0WLJ4-F1
#
_cell.length_a   1.000
_cell.length_b   1.000
_cell.length_c   1.000
_cell.angle_alpha   90.00
_cell.angle_beta   90.00
_cell.angle_gamma   90.00
#
_symmetry.space_group_name_H-M   'P 1'
#
loop_
_entity.id
_entity.type
_entity.pdbx_description
1 polymer ?
#
loop_
_entity_poly.entity_id
_entity_poly.type
_entity_poly.pdbx_seq_one_letter_code
_entity_poly.pdbx_strand_id
1 'polypeptide(L)'
;MEWWVSMPKIELHAHLNGSIRDSTLLELARVLGEKGAIVFSDVEHVIMKNDRSLGEVFKLFDLIHILTTDHKTVTRITKEVVEDFASENVVYLELRTTPKKNDSIGMSKQSYMEAVIEGLRAVTAVDIDFVPHKINTQDSLNSIAMNDACDGTRRKKTYVRLLLSIDRRETTEAAIETVKLALEMRGVGVVGIDLSGNPDVGEWNTFLPALKFAQEQGLYITLHCGEVPNRQEVQPMLDFLPQRIGHAIFFEEEEWRQLKTSKIPVEICLTSNIKTESISSIDIHHFGLSSTSILSI
;
A
#
# COMPACT_ATOMS: atom_id res chain seq x y z
N MET A 1 12.31 -13.57 -21.48
CA MET A 1 11.42 -12.87 -20.54
C MET A 1 10.67 -11.82 -21.34
N GLU A 2 9.35 -11.75 -21.21
CA GLU A 2 8.53 -10.80 -21.97
C GLU A 2 8.90 -9.36 -21.59
N TRP A 3 8.77 -8.42 -22.54
CA TRP A 3 9.31 -7.07 -22.39
C TRP A 3 8.71 -6.30 -21.19
N TRP A 4 7.43 -6.53 -20.88
CA TRP A 4 6.74 -5.89 -19.75
C TRP A 4 7.28 -6.36 -18.39
N VAL A 5 7.75 -7.60 -18.30
CA VAL A 5 8.39 -8.11 -17.08
C VAL A 5 9.75 -7.45 -16.89
N SER A 6 10.53 -7.26 -17.97
CA SER A 6 11.85 -6.61 -17.90
C SER A 6 11.81 -5.08 -17.71
N MET A 7 10.67 -4.44 -17.93
CA MET A 7 10.52 -2.99 -17.82
C MET A 7 10.74 -2.51 -16.37
N PRO A 8 11.49 -1.42 -16.13
CA PRO A 8 11.54 -0.78 -14.82
C PRO A 8 10.16 -0.22 -14.45
N LYS A 9 9.63 -0.60 -13.29
CA LYS A 9 8.30 -0.23 -12.82
C LYS A 9 8.34 0.55 -11.50
N ILE A 10 7.33 1.37 -11.29
CA ILE A 10 7.07 2.06 -10.02
C ILE A 10 5.77 1.47 -9.49
N GLU A 11 5.77 1.02 -8.24
CA GLU A 11 4.57 0.55 -7.54
C GLU A 11 4.22 1.57 -6.46
N LEU A 12 3.03 2.16 -6.56
CA LEU A 12 2.57 3.18 -5.62
C LEU A 12 1.43 2.70 -4.73
N HIS A 13 0.77 1.58 -5.02
CA HIS A 13 -0.40 1.07 -4.31
C HIS A 13 -0.29 -0.43 -4.03
N ALA A 14 0.60 -0.78 -3.10
CA ALA A 14 0.73 -2.16 -2.62
C ALA A 14 0.52 -2.22 -1.10
N HIS A 15 -0.59 -2.82 -0.68
CA HIS A 15 -0.84 -3.14 0.73
C HIS A 15 -0.02 -4.37 1.14
N LEU A 16 0.79 -4.26 2.20
CA LEU A 16 1.66 -5.33 2.68
C LEU A 16 0.89 -6.64 2.88
N ASN A 17 -0.20 -6.59 3.65
CA ASN A 17 -1.03 -7.75 3.95
C ASN A 17 -1.83 -8.25 2.75
N GLY A 18 -1.99 -7.44 1.70
CA GLY A 18 -2.62 -7.84 0.45
C GLY A 18 -1.65 -8.46 -0.57
N SER A 19 -0.34 -8.42 -0.28
CA SER A 19 0.73 -8.83 -1.20
C SER A 19 1.44 -10.11 -0.75
N ILE A 20 0.88 -10.85 0.21
CA ILE A 20 1.48 -12.05 0.77
C ILE A 20 1.37 -13.19 -0.24
N ARG A 21 2.45 -13.96 -0.40
CA ARG A 21 2.45 -15.21 -1.19
C ARG A 21 1.41 -16.18 -0.65
N ASP A 22 0.63 -16.79 -1.55
CA ASP A 22 -0.36 -17.81 -1.16
C ASP A 22 0.28 -18.96 -0.36
N SER A 23 1.51 -19.37 -0.70
CA SER A 23 2.25 -20.42 0.02
C SER A 23 2.58 -20.02 1.46
N THR A 24 3.00 -18.78 1.69
CA THR A 24 3.27 -18.24 3.03
C THR A 24 1.97 -18.17 3.82
N LEU A 25 0.87 -17.71 3.21
CA LEU A 25 -0.42 -17.61 3.87
C LEU A 25 -0.95 -19.00 4.32
N LEU A 26 -0.84 -20.00 3.46
CA LEU A 26 -1.21 -21.39 3.77
C LEU A 26 -0.31 -22.01 4.85
N GLU A 27 1.00 -21.71 4.82
CA GLU A 27 1.92 -22.17 5.85
C GLU A 27 1.55 -21.60 7.23
N LEU A 28 1.30 -20.29 7.32
CA LEU A 28 0.88 -19.62 8.56
C LEU A 28 -0.46 -20.16 9.07
N ALA A 29 -1.43 -20.34 8.17
CA ALA A 29 -2.71 -20.93 8.49
C ALA A 29 -2.57 -22.35 9.06
N ARG A 30 -1.71 -23.19 8.47
CA ARG A 30 -1.46 -24.55 8.97
C ARG A 30 -0.88 -24.53 10.38
N VAL A 31 0.11 -23.68 10.63
CA VAL A 31 0.75 -23.55 11.95
C VAL A 31 -0.23 -23.09 13.02
N LEU A 32 -1.13 -22.15 12.71
CA LEU A 32 -2.16 -21.70 13.65
C LEU A 32 -3.29 -22.74 13.83
N GLY A 33 -3.62 -23.49 12.79
CA GLY A 33 -4.54 -24.62 12.86
C GLY A 33 -4.03 -25.74 13.77
N GLU A 34 -2.74 -26.09 13.68
CA GLU A 34 -2.08 -27.06 14.56
C GLU A 34 -2.07 -26.63 16.04
N LYS A 35 -2.09 -25.31 16.29
CA LYS A 35 -2.22 -24.73 17.64
C LYS A 35 -3.67 -24.63 18.14
N GLY A 36 -4.65 -24.99 17.30
CA GLY A 36 -6.08 -24.87 17.62
C GLY A 36 -6.61 -23.45 17.66
N ALA A 37 -5.88 -22.47 17.11
CA ALA A 37 -6.30 -21.07 17.09
C ALA A 37 -7.34 -20.78 15.98
N ILE A 38 -7.34 -21.60 14.92
CA ILE A 38 -8.25 -21.52 13.78
C ILE A 38 -8.58 -22.93 13.26
N VAL A 39 -9.61 -23.03 12.42
CA VAL A 39 -9.91 -24.25 11.66
C VAL A 39 -9.26 -24.13 10.27
N PHE A 40 -8.18 -24.89 10.03
CA PHE A 40 -7.38 -24.76 8.80
C PHE A 40 -8.19 -24.94 7.51
N SER A 41 -9.09 -25.92 7.45
CA SER A 41 -9.92 -26.19 6.26
C SER A 41 -10.78 -25.01 5.86
N ASP A 42 -11.30 -24.28 6.85
CA ASP A 42 -12.17 -23.12 6.61
C ASP A 42 -11.35 -21.96 6.06
N VAL A 43 -10.14 -21.77 6.61
CA VAL A 43 -9.20 -20.74 6.19
C VAL A 43 -8.65 -21.02 4.78
N GLU A 44 -8.25 -22.26 4.50
CA GLU A 44 -7.80 -22.69 3.17
C GLU A 44 -8.89 -22.45 2.12
N HIS A 45 -10.15 -22.80 2.43
CA HIS A 45 -11.27 -22.57 1.52
C HIS A 45 -11.46 -21.09 1.19
N VAL A 46 -11.34 -20.20 2.19
CA VAL A 46 -11.46 -18.75 2.00
C VAL A 46 -10.31 -18.18 1.18
N ILE A 47 -9.08 -18.66 1.40
CA ILE A 47 -7.88 -18.21 0.66
C ILE A 47 -7.97 -18.61 -0.82
N MET A 48 -8.34 -19.87 -1.09
CA MET A 48 -8.41 -20.46 -2.42
C MET A 48 -9.63 -20.03 -3.25
N LYS A 49 -10.55 -19.28 -2.65
CA LYS A 49 -11.75 -18.78 -3.33
C LYS A 49 -11.38 -17.73 -4.40
N ASN A 50 -11.89 -17.94 -5.61
CA ASN A 50 -11.56 -17.13 -6.80
C ASN A 50 -12.46 -15.89 -6.96
N ASP A 51 -13.72 -15.97 -6.56
CA ASP A 51 -14.66 -14.84 -6.54
C ASP A 51 -14.47 -14.02 -5.26
N ARG A 52 -14.19 -12.72 -5.41
CA ARG A 52 -13.87 -11.84 -4.30
C ARG A 52 -14.60 -10.51 -4.43
N SER A 53 -15.91 -10.51 -4.20
CA SER A 53 -16.66 -9.25 -4.06
C SER A 53 -16.05 -8.37 -2.96
N LEU A 54 -16.27 -7.06 -3.02
CA LEU A 54 -15.65 -6.10 -2.09
C LEU A 54 -15.88 -6.48 -0.60
N GLY A 55 -17.10 -6.92 -0.25
CA GLY A 55 -17.40 -7.37 1.11
C GLY A 55 -16.68 -8.66 1.52
N GLU A 56 -16.47 -9.61 0.60
CA GLU A 56 -15.73 -10.85 0.86
C GLU A 56 -14.22 -10.57 1.01
N VAL A 57 -13.69 -9.58 0.30
CA VAL A 57 -12.30 -9.13 0.43
C VAL A 57 -12.00 -8.68 1.86
N PHE A 58 -12.90 -7.91 2.51
CA PHE A 58 -12.66 -7.48 3.89
C PHE A 58 -12.73 -8.61 4.91
N LYS A 59 -13.58 -9.64 4.70
CA LYS A 59 -13.56 -10.86 5.53
C LYS A 59 -12.25 -11.63 5.37
N LEU A 60 -11.73 -11.71 4.14
CA LEU A 60 -10.42 -12.28 3.88
C LEU A 60 -9.31 -11.47 4.58
N PHE A 61 -9.38 -10.13 4.56
CA PHE A 61 -8.40 -9.30 5.28
C PHE A 61 -8.47 -9.48 6.79
N ASP A 62 -9.64 -9.63 7.39
CA ASP A 62 -9.76 -9.92 8.82
C ASP A 62 -9.06 -11.25 9.17
N LEU A 63 -9.22 -12.26 8.32
CA LEU A 63 -8.51 -13.53 8.45
C LEU A 63 -6.99 -13.37 8.25
N ILE A 64 -6.55 -12.68 7.20
CA ILE A 64 -5.13 -12.40 6.96
C ILE A 64 -4.53 -11.71 8.18
N HIS A 65 -5.22 -10.73 8.78
CA HIS A 65 -4.75 -10.05 9.98
C HIS A 65 -4.60 -11.02 11.17
N ILE A 66 -5.51 -11.97 11.37
CA ILE A 66 -5.35 -13.03 12.38
C ILE A 66 -4.07 -13.83 12.14
N LEU A 67 -3.77 -14.15 10.89
CA LEU A 67 -2.60 -14.97 10.51
C LEU A 67 -1.26 -14.22 10.64
N THR A 68 -1.27 -12.89 10.59
CA THR A 68 -0.06 -12.11 10.31
C THR A 68 0.26 -11.01 11.33
N THR A 69 -0.59 -10.82 12.35
CA THR A 69 -0.38 -9.80 13.38
C THR A 69 0.53 -10.33 14.50
N ASP A 70 1.77 -10.64 14.16
CA ASP A 70 2.90 -10.87 15.08
C ASP A 70 4.21 -10.36 14.46
N HIS A 71 5.18 -9.96 15.29
CA HIS A 71 6.40 -9.29 14.80
C HIS A 71 7.20 -10.15 13.81
N LYS A 72 7.32 -11.46 14.06
CA LYS A 72 8.14 -12.33 13.20
C LYS A 72 7.50 -12.48 11.82
N THR A 73 6.19 -12.65 11.78
CA THR A 73 5.46 -12.75 10.52
C THR A 73 5.51 -11.44 9.75
N VAL A 74 5.31 -10.29 10.40
CA VAL A 74 5.42 -8.95 9.77
C VAL A 74 6.79 -8.75 9.12
N THR A 75 7.87 -9.09 9.84
CA THR A 75 9.24 -9.05 9.30
C THR A 75 9.39 -9.96 8.08
N ARG A 76 8.89 -11.20 8.16
CA ARG A 76 8.96 -12.16 7.04
C ARG A 76 8.22 -11.65 5.81
N ILE A 77 6.95 -11.28 5.94
CA ILE A 77 6.13 -10.90 4.77
C ILE A 77 6.63 -9.60 4.15
N THR A 78 7.17 -8.67 4.94
CA THR A 78 7.77 -7.43 4.40
C THR A 78 8.96 -7.76 3.50
N LYS A 79 9.85 -8.66 3.96
CA LYS A 79 10.98 -9.12 3.16
C LYS A 79 10.51 -9.77 1.86
N GLU A 80 9.58 -10.72 1.96
CA GLU A 80 9.07 -11.48 0.81
C GLU A 80 8.45 -10.55 -0.24
N VAL A 81 7.61 -9.60 0.18
CA VAL A 81 6.94 -8.64 -0.71
C VAL A 81 7.96 -7.78 -1.48
N VAL A 82 8.98 -7.26 -0.80
CA VAL A 82 10.04 -6.46 -1.45
C VAL A 82 10.84 -7.31 -2.44
N GLU A 83 11.17 -8.55 -2.08
CA GLU A 83 11.87 -9.48 -2.96
C GLU A 83 11.05 -9.81 -4.21
N ASP A 84 9.74 -10.01 -4.06
CA ASP A 84 8.83 -10.32 -5.18
C ASP A 84 8.70 -9.14 -6.15
N PHE A 85 8.43 -7.93 -5.66
CA PHE A 85 8.36 -6.74 -6.51
C PHE A 85 9.70 -6.48 -7.23
N ALA A 86 10.83 -6.63 -6.54
CA ALA A 86 12.13 -6.46 -7.16
C ALA A 86 12.43 -7.56 -8.20
N SER A 87 11.92 -8.78 -8.01
CA SER A 87 12.05 -9.88 -8.98
C SER A 87 11.40 -9.53 -10.33
N GLU A 88 10.33 -8.73 -10.29
CA GLU A 88 9.60 -8.23 -11.46
C GLU A 88 10.11 -6.87 -11.96
N ASN A 89 11.28 -6.39 -11.51
CA ASN A 89 11.87 -5.10 -11.90
C ASN A 89 11.08 -3.86 -11.45
N VAL A 90 10.39 -3.94 -10.30
CA VAL A 90 9.98 -2.73 -9.59
C VAL A 90 11.21 -2.05 -9.00
N VAL A 91 11.51 -0.85 -9.50
CA VAL A 91 12.67 -0.06 -9.10
C VAL A 91 12.34 0.93 -7.98
N TYR A 92 11.06 1.25 -7.78
CA TYR A 92 10.57 2.06 -6.67
C TYR A 92 9.24 1.50 -6.15
N LEU A 93 9.13 1.29 -4.85
CA LEU A 93 7.97 0.75 -4.17
C LEU A 93 7.57 1.67 -3.02
N GLU A 94 6.34 2.20 -3.06
CA GLU A 94 5.65 2.74 -1.88
C GLU A 94 4.79 1.64 -1.25
N LEU A 95 5.36 0.96 -0.27
CA LEU A 95 4.69 -0.11 0.47
C LEU A 95 3.83 0.51 1.57
N ARG A 96 2.51 0.26 1.52
CA ARG A 96 1.56 0.76 2.51
C ARG A 96 1.13 -0.35 3.46
N THR A 97 0.97 -0.01 4.73
CA THR A 97 0.46 -0.93 5.73
C THR A 97 -0.19 -0.20 6.90
N THR A 98 -1.24 -0.79 7.47
CA THR A 98 -1.93 -0.26 8.65
C THR A 98 -1.23 -0.78 9.92
N PRO A 99 -0.55 0.08 10.71
CA PRO A 99 0.09 -0.33 11.95
C PRO A 99 -0.91 -0.94 12.93
N LYS A 100 -0.62 -2.14 13.42
CA LYS A 100 -1.52 -2.88 14.31
C LYS A 100 -1.12 -2.78 15.76
N LYS A 101 -2.11 -2.87 16.64
CA LYS A 101 -1.95 -3.04 18.08
C LYS A 101 -2.54 -4.39 18.48
N ASN A 102 -1.79 -5.18 19.24
CA ASN A 102 -2.24 -6.44 19.82
C ASN A 102 -1.63 -6.61 21.21
N ASP A 103 -2.40 -6.24 22.24
CA ASP A 103 -1.96 -6.23 23.64
C ASP A 103 -1.59 -7.64 24.15
N SER A 104 -2.23 -8.69 23.62
CA SER A 104 -1.98 -10.08 24.05
C SER A 104 -0.56 -10.58 23.79
N ILE A 105 0.13 -9.97 22.82
CA ILE A 105 1.52 -10.28 22.45
C ILE A 105 2.45 -9.07 22.62
N GLY A 106 1.98 -8.01 23.28
CA GLY A 106 2.75 -6.79 23.50
C GLY A 106 3.08 -6.01 22.23
N MET A 107 2.26 -6.10 21.18
CA MET A 107 2.46 -5.35 19.94
C MET A 107 1.78 -3.98 20.01
N SER A 108 2.56 -2.91 19.95
CA SER A 108 2.09 -1.55 19.66
C SER A 108 2.22 -1.24 18.16
N LYS A 109 1.54 -0.17 17.69
CA LYS A 109 1.71 0.36 16.33
C LYS A 109 3.18 0.61 15.99
N GLN A 110 3.93 1.17 16.94
CA GLN A 110 5.37 1.39 16.78
C GLN A 110 6.13 0.07 16.61
N SER A 111 5.93 -0.90 17.49
CA SER A 111 6.64 -2.19 17.41
C SER A 111 6.27 -2.98 16.14
N TYR A 112 5.03 -2.85 15.64
CA TYR A 112 4.63 -3.38 14.35
C TYR A 112 5.48 -2.76 13.23
N MET A 113 5.62 -1.43 13.22
CA MET A 113 6.43 -0.76 12.21
C MET A 113 7.92 -1.05 12.36
N GLU A 114 8.43 -1.23 13.57
CA GLU A 114 9.81 -1.70 13.79
C GLU A 114 10.03 -3.09 13.17
N ALA A 115 9.05 -3.99 13.23
CA ALA A 115 9.10 -5.28 12.54
C ALA A 115 9.08 -5.16 11.02
N VAL A 116 8.35 -4.18 10.45
CA VAL A 116 8.42 -3.83 9.02
C VAL A 116 9.82 -3.36 8.65
N ILE A 117 10.41 -2.44 9.42
CA ILE A 117 11.79 -1.97 9.19
C ILE A 117 12.80 -3.11 9.28
N GLU A 118 12.62 -4.04 10.21
CA GLU A 118 13.47 -5.23 10.30
C GLU A 118 13.31 -6.14 9.09
N GLY A 119 12.09 -6.26 8.54
CA GLY A 119 11.83 -6.96 7.29
C GLY A 119 12.58 -6.34 6.10
N LEU A 120 12.60 -5.00 6.01
CA LEU A 120 13.41 -4.30 5.01
C LEU A 120 14.90 -4.62 5.20
N ARG A 121 15.44 -4.50 6.41
CA ARG A 121 16.86 -4.84 6.70
C ARG A 121 17.22 -6.29 6.37
N ALA A 122 16.26 -7.21 6.46
CA ALA A 122 16.46 -8.63 6.19
C ALA A 122 16.45 -8.99 4.68
N VAL A 123 16.13 -8.04 3.79
CA VAL A 123 16.19 -8.26 2.33
C VAL A 123 17.62 -8.51 1.90
N THR A 124 17.85 -9.66 1.27
CA THR A 124 19.19 -10.15 0.91
C THR A 124 19.26 -10.68 -0.52
N ALA A 125 18.14 -10.76 -1.25
CA ALA A 125 18.14 -11.12 -2.66
C ALA A 125 18.51 -9.94 -3.59
N VAL A 126 18.22 -8.70 -3.17
CA VAL A 126 18.43 -7.47 -3.96
C VAL A 126 19.07 -6.38 -3.09
N ASP A 127 19.59 -5.33 -3.72
CA ASP A 127 20.03 -4.12 -3.03
C ASP A 127 18.82 -3.22 -2.77
N ILE A 128 18.69 -2.72 -1.54
CA ILE A 128 17.58 -1.85 -1.18
C ILE A 128 18.04 -0.50 -0.65
N ASP A 129 17.31 0.55 -1.01
CA ASP A 129 17.44 1.89 -0.44
C ASP A 129 16.10 2.26 0.19
N PHE A 130 16.01 2.20 1.52
CA PHE A 130 14.79 2.56 2.25
C PHE A 130 14.98 3.75 3.20
N VAL A 131 16.21 4.14 3.51
CA VAL A 131 16.51 5.29 4.35
C VAL A 131 16.77 6.50 3.46
N PRO A 132 16.08 7.64 3.65
CA PRO A 132 16.38 8.83 2.87
C PRO A 132 17.79 9.33 3.19
N HIS A 133 18.69 9.26 2.22
CA HIS A 133 20.00 9.91 2.32
C HIS A 133 19.82 11.43 2.22
N LYS A 134 20.40 12.19 3.16
CA LYS A 134 20.61 13.63 2.94
C LYS A 134 21.57 13.74 1.75
N ILE A 135 21.06 14.17 0.60
CA ILE A 135 21.88 14.43 -0.58
C ILE A 135 22.85 15.56 -0.21
N ASN A 136 24.09 15.21 0.12
CA ASN A 136 25.19 16.16 0.02
C ASN A 136 25.43 16.38 -1.46
N THR A 137 25.23 17.62 -1.93
CA THR A 137 25.34 18.03 -3.34
C THR A 137 26.70 17.74 -3.98
N GLN A 138 27.72 17.36 -3.20
CA GLN A 138 29.03 16.91 -3.68
C GLN A 138 29.07 15.45 -4.15
N ASP A 139 28.25 14.55 -3.61
CA ASP A 139 28.27 13.13 -4.01
C ASP A 139 27.51 12.88 -5.33
N SER A 140 26.52 13.72 -5.65
CA SER A 140 25.69 13.61 -6.85
C SER A 140 26.44 13.94 -8.16
N LEU A 141 27.53 14.71 -8.09
CA LEU A 141 28.33 15.03 -9.28
C LEU A 141 29.31 13.89 -9.63
N ASN A 142 29.71 13.08 -8.65
CA ASN A 142 30.60 11.94 -8.88
C ASN A 142 29.86 10.68 -9.35
N SER A 143 28.56 10.54 -9.04
CA SER A 143 27.78 9.36 -9.45
C SER A 143 27.27 9.40 -10.89
N ILE A 144 27.15 10.59 -11.50
CA ILE A 144 26.74 10.75 -12.91
C ILE A 144 27.89 10.41 -13.88
N ALA A 145 29.14 10.33 -13.40
CA ALA A 145 30.33 10.14 -14.23
C ALA A 145 30.81 8.68 -14.39
N MET A 146 30.06 7.66 -13.94
CA MET A 146 30.50 6.26 -14.05
C MET A 146 29.58 5.37 -14.88
N ASN A 147 29.96 5.29 -16.16
CA ASN A 147 29.89 4.13 -17.05
C ASN A 147 28.55 3.42 -17.20
N ASP A 148 27.89 3.79 -18.29
CA ASP A 148 26.92 3.03 -19.07
C ASP A 148 27.60 1.85 -19.79
N ALA A 149 28.21 0.96 -19.00
CA ALA A 149 28.73 -0.32 -19.48
C ALA A 149 27.85 -1.43 -18.92
N CYS A 150 27.08 -2.06 -19.80
CA CYS A 150 26.38 -3.32 -19.55
C CYS A 150 27.38 -4.41 -19.15
N ASP A 151 27.63 -4.55 -17.86
CA ASP A 151 28.15 -5.79 -17.29
C ASP A 151 26.98 -6.50 -16.60
N GLY A 152 26.71 -7.74 -17.01
CA GLY A 152 25.54 -8.56 -16.60
C GLY A 152 25.59 -9.05 -15.15
N THR A 153 26.26 -8.31 -14.28
CA THR A 153 26.66 -8.68 -12.91
C THR A 153 26.10 -7.74 -11.84
N ARG A 154 25.44 -6.62 -12.22
CA ARG A 154 24.83 -5.72 -11.23
C ARG A 154 23.60 -6.36 -10.61
N ARG A 155 23.69 -6.58 -9.30
CA ARG A 155 22.57 -6.96 -8.44
C ARG A 155 21.45 -5.91 -8.58
N LYS A 156 20.20 -6.38 -8.69
CA LYS A 156 19.04 -5.48 -8.82
C LYS A 156 18.99 -4.54 -7.63
N LYS A 157 18.64 -3.28 -7.88
CA LYS A 157 18.40 -2.28 -6.84
C LYS A 157 16.95 -1.83 -6.86
N THR A 158 16.33 -1.74 -5.70
CA THR A 158 14.99 -1.16 -5.53
C THR A 158 14.97 -0.12 -4.41
N TYR A 159 14.20 0.95 -4.60
CA TYR A 159 13.97 1.98 -3.62
C TYR A 159 12.64 1.70 -2.92
N VAL A 160 12.62 1.67 -1.59
CA VAL A 160 11.40 1.41 -0.82
C VAL A 160 11.07 2.60 0.06
N ARG A 161 9.85 3.10 0.00
CA ARG A 161 9.31 4.09 0.94
C ARG A 161 8.04 3.54 1.56
N LEU A 162 7.69 4.03 2.73
CA LEU A 162 6.58 3.52 3.51
C LEU A 162 5.46 4.56 3.62
N LEU A 163 4.23 4.08 3.52
CA LEU A 163 3.03 4.83 3.86
C LEU A 163 2.34 4.14 5.04
N LEU A 164 1.98 4.90 6.07
CA LEU A 164 1.18 4.35 7.17
C LEU A 164 -0.30 4.55 6.85
N SER A 165 -1.01 3.44 6.76
CA SER A 165 -2.45 3.46 6.48
C SER A 165 -3.24 3.69 7.76
N ILE A 166 -4.20 4.61 7.70
CA ILE A 166 -5.30 4.76 8.66
C ILE A 166 -6.44 3.90 8.13
N ASP A 167 -6.90 2.94 8.94
CA ASP A 167 -8.08 2.14 8.59
C ASP A 167 -9.37 2.92 8.93
N ARG A 168 -10.34 2.94 8.03
CA ARG A 168 -11.66 3.58 8.20
C ARG A 168 -12.45 3.10 9.44
N ARG A 169 -12.03 2.03 10.11
CA ARG A 169 -12.57 1.58 11.41
C ARG A 169 -11.98 2.30 12.62
N GLU A 170 -10.91 3.08 12.44
CA GLU A 170 -10.23 3.77 13.54
C GLU A 170 -10.95 5.05 13.98
N THR A 171 -10.67 5.48 15.22
CA THR A 171 -11.11 6.79 15.72
C THR A 171 -10.15 7.89 15.30
N THR A 172 -10.56 9.15 15.47
CA THR A 172 -9.70 10.33 15.24
C THR A 172 -8.40 10.26 16.05
N GLU A 173 -8.46 9.82 17.31
CA GLU A 173 -7.29 9.73 18.19
C GLU A 173 -6.30 8.67 17.69
N ALA A 174 -6.81 7.51 17.28
CA ALA A 174 -6.00 6.44 16.73
C ALA A 174 -5.39 6.83 15.38
N ALA A 175 -6.13 7.55 14.53
CA ALA A 175 -5.62 8.13 13.29
C ALA A 175 -4.49 9.15 13.56
N ILE A 176 -4.65 10.04 14.55
CA ILE A 176 -3.60 10.99 14.96
C ILE A 176 -2.36 10.25 15.50
N GLU A 177 -2.53 9.16 16.23
CA GLU A 177 -1.43 8.31 16.69
C GLU A 177 -0.63 7.76 15.50
N THR A 178 -1.30 7.26 14.46
CA THR A 178 -0.66 6.81 13.22
C THR A 178 0.13 7.93 12.55
N VAL A 179 -0.43 9.14 12.48
CA VAL A 179 0.27 10.30 11.91
C VAL A 179 1.51 10.68 12.70
N LYS A 180 1.43 10.69 14.04
CA LYS A 180 2.60 10.98 14.91
C LYS A 180 3.70 9.93 14.71
N LEU A 181 3.34 8.66 14.67
CA LEU A 181 4.28 7.57 14.37
C LEU A 181 4.94 7.76 13.00
N ALA A 182 4.18 8.14 11.97
CA ALA A 182 4.74 8.42 10.65
C ALA A 182 5.78 9.55 10.68
N LEU A 183 5.53 10.61 11.45
CA LEU A 183 6.46 11.74 11.62
C LEU A 183 7.76 11.33 12.31
N GLU A 184 7.68 10.47 13.33
CA GLU A 184 8.82 9.91 14.06
C GLU A 184 9.66 8.99 13.16
N MET A 185 9.00 8.23 12.28
CA MET A 185 9.63 7.24 11.41
C MET A 185 10.09 7.79 10.05
N ARG A 186 10.05 9.11 9.82
CA ARG A 186 10.59 9.73 8.60
C ARG A 186 12.06 9.38 8.35
N GLY A 187 12.84 9.26 9.42
CA GLY A 187 14.26 8.89 9.36
C GLY A 187 14.52 7.47 8.83
N VAL A 188 13.49 6.64 8.70
CA VAL A 188 13.59 5.25 8.23
C VAL A 188 12.69 4.97 7.03
N GLY A 189 12.34 6.00 6.26
CA GLY A 189 11.68 5.83 4.95
C GLY A 189 10.18 6.03 4.92
N VAL A 190 9.54 6.41 6.03
CA VAL A 190 8.13 6.81 6.01
C VAL A 190 7.99 8.18 5.35
N VAL A 191 7.15 8.25 4.31
CA VAL A 191 6.97 9.48 3.50
C VAL A 191 5.55 10.03 3.54
N GLY A 192 4.57 9.23 3.97
CA GLY A 192 3.18 9.65 3.87
C GLY A 192 2.17 8.78 4.62
N ILE A 193 0.91 9.14 4.43
CA ILE A 193 -0.27 8.52 5.01
C ILE A 193 -1.22 8.09 3.90
N ASP A 194 -1.86 6.95 4.11
CA ASP A 194 -2.95 6.42 3.28
C ASP A 194 -4.23 6.38 4.14
N LEU A 195 -5.39 6.74 3.57
CA LEU A 195 -6.69 6.40 4.16
C LEU A 195 -7.31 5.27 3.35
N SER A 196 -7.56 4.13 3.99
CA SER A 196 -8.05 2.89 3.36
C SER A 196 -8.92 2.08 4.32
N GLY A 197 -9.16 0.80 4.04
CA GLY A 197 -10.10 -0.05 4.77
C GLY A 197 -11.47 -0.11 4.10
N ASN A 198 -12.48 -0.59 4.82
CA ASN A 198 -13.82 -0.79 4.26
C ASN A 198 -14.47 0.56 3.90
N PRO A 199 -14.77 0.84 2.62
CA PRO A 199 -15.33 2.11 2.21
C PRO A 199 -16.79 2.34 2.67
N ASP A 200 -17.49 1.29 3.10
CA ASP A 200 -18.83 1.37 3.69
C ASP A 200 -18.81 1.73 5.19
N VAL A 201 -17.62 1.91 5.78
CA VAL A 201 -17.43 2.20 7.21
C VAL A 201 -16.68 3.51 7.39
N GLY A 202 -16.95 4.18 8.52
CA GLY A 202 -16.31 5.43 8.91
C GLY A 202 -16.95 6.65 8.27
N GLU A 203 -16.61 7.83 8.77
CA GLU A 203 -17.03 9.11 8.21
C GLU A 203 -15.80 9.96 7.91
N TRP A 204 -15.78 10.62 6.76
CA TRP A 204 -14.68 11.51 6.36
C TRP A 204 -14.24 12.49 7.47
N ASN A 205 -15.20 13.05 8.21
CA ASN A 205 -14.94 14.02 9.28
C ASN A 205 -14.17 13.43 10.47
N THR A 206 -14.17 12.10 10.66
CA THR A 206 -13.35 11.41 11.67
C THR A 206 -11.87 11.50 11.32
N PHE A 207 -11.52 11.35 10.04
CA PHE A 207 -10.12 11.27 9.59
C PHE A 207 -9.54 12.63 9.20
N LEU A 208 -10.40 13.57 8.77
CA LEU A 208 -10.01 14.90 8.32
C LEU A 208 -9.04 15.63 9.28
N PRO A 209 -9.22 15.64 10.61
CA PRO A 209 -8.27 16.28 11.53
C PRO A 209 -6.87 15.66 11.47
N ALA A 210 -6.77 14.32 11.41
CA ALA A 210 -5.51 13.61 11.32
C ALA A 210 -4.81 13.86 9.98
N LEU A 211 -5.56 13.82 8.87
CA LEU A 211 -5.04 14.06 7.53
C LEU A 211 -4.56 15.50 7.33
N LYS A 212 -5.30 16.49 7.85
CA LYS A 212 -4.85 17.89 7.88
C LYS A 212 -3.57 18.05 8.68
N PHE A 213 -3.51 17.47 9.88
CA PHE A 213 -2.31 17.49 10.70
C PHE A 213 -1.11 16.87 9.97
N ALA A 214 -1.30 15.74 9.27
CA ALA A 214 -0.25 15.11 8.47
C ALA A 214 0.26 16.04 7.34
N GLN A 215 -0.65 16.66 6.59
CA GLN A 215 -0.32 17.58 5.49
C GLN A 215 0.42 18.84 6.00
N GLU A 216 -0.03 19.43 7.12
CA GLU A 216 0.62 20.57 7.78
C GLU A 216 2.04 20.25 8.25
N GLN A 217 2.30 19.00 8.63
CA GLN A 217 3.62 18.51 9.04
C GLN A 217 4.49 18.03 7.86
N GLY A 218 4.00 18.17 6.63
CA GLY A 218 4.72 17.88 5.39
C GLY A 218 4.76 16.41 5.00
N LEU A 219 3.85 15.57 5.52
CA LEU A 219 3.64 14.21 5.00
C LEU A 219 2.81 14.25 3.72
N TYR A 220 3.13 13.36 2.78
CA TYR A 220 2.30 13.15 1.60
C TYR A 220 1.05 12.34 1.94
N ILE A 221 -0.06 12.61 1.27
CA ILE A 221 -1.36 11.95 1.50
C ILE A 221 -1.84 11.30 0.21
N THR A 222 -2.22 10.02 0.30
CA THR A 222 -3.03 9.33 -0.71
C THR A 222 -4.33 8.84 -0.08
N LEU A 223 -5.43 8.89 -0.83
CA LEU A 223 -6.76 8.51 -0.32
C LEU A 223 -7.39 7.44 -1.22
N HIS A 224 -7.87 6.36 -0.64
CA HIS A 224 -8.85 5.50 -1.33
C HIS A 224 -10.16 6.27 -1.49
N CYS A 225 -10.56 6.52 -2.74
CA CYS A 225 -11.64 7.43 -3.07
C CYS A 225 -12.51 6.86 -4.18
N GLY A 226 -13.84 6.90 -4.01
CA GLY A 226 -14.79 6.45 -5.03
C GLY A 226 -14.78 4.94 -5.30
N GLU A 227 -14.47 4.12 -4.30
CA GLU A 227 -14.60 2.64 -4.37
C GLU A 227 -16.06 2.18 -4.35
N VAL A 228 -16.95 3.00 -3.78
CA VAL A 228 -18.41 2.83 -3.74
C VAL A 228 -19.10 4.16 -4.10
N PRO A 229 -20.37 4.16 -4.52
CA PRO A 229 -21.12 5.40 -4.76
C PRO A 229 -21.29 6.23 -3.47
N ASN A 230 -20.46 7.25 -3.28
CA ASN A 230 -20.51 8.13 -2.10
C ASN A 230 -20.05 9.56 -2.40
N ARG A 231 -20.92 10.35 -3.06
CA ARG A 231 -20.60 11.74 -3.42
C ARG A 231 -20.32 12.64 -2.21
N GLN A 232 -20.96 12.36 -1.08
CA GLN A 232 -20.78 13.14 0.16
C GLN A 232 -19.38 12.97 0.75
N GLU A 233 -18.70 11.87 0.45
CA GLU A 233 -17.30 11.65 0.82
C GLU A 233 -16.32 12.08 -0.29
N VAL A 234 -16.61 11.73 -1.54
CA VAL A 234 -15.72 11.98 -2.68
C VAL A 234 -15.45 13.48 -2.86
N GLN A 235 -16.48 14.32 -2.78
CA GLN A 235 -16.31 15.76 -2.99
C GLN A 235 -15.39 16.40 -1.93
N PRO A 236 -15.60 16.20 -0.61
CA PRO A 236 -14.64 16.65 0.40
C PRO A 236 -13.22 16.08 0.26
N MET A 237 -13.07 14.84 -0.22
CA MET A 237 -11.74 14.27 -0.49
C MET A 237 -11.02 14.99 -1.63
N LEU A 238 -11.74 15.38 -2.69
CA LEU A 238 -11.16 16.17 -3.78
C LEU A 238 -10.86 17.61 -3.34
N ASP A 239 -11.73 18.23 -2.54
CA ASP A 239 -11.53 19.58 -1.98
C ASP A 239 -10.34 19.64 -1.01
N PHE A 240 -9.99 18.51 -0.39
CA PHE A 240 -8.80 18.36 0.45
C PHE A 240 -7.48 18.39 -0.34
N LEU A 241 -7.52 18.14 -1.65
CA LEU A 241 -6.34 18.14 -2.55
C LEU A 241 -5.21 17.20 -2.07
N PRO A 242 -5.47 15.88 -1.94
CA PRO A 242 -4.42 14.91 -1.62
C PRO A 242 -3.39 14.85 -2.76
N GLN A 243 -2.19 14.34 -2.47
CA GLN A 243 -1.17 14.18 -3.52
C GLN A 243 -1.53 13.11 -4.53
N ARG A 244 -2.29 12.09 -4.14
CA ARG A 244 -2.83 11.04 -5.03
C ARG A 244 -4.17 10.55 -4.50
N ILE A 245 -4.92 9.87 -5.35
CA ILE A 245 -6.05 9.04 -4.95
C ILE A 245 -5.92 7.64 -5.52
N GLY A 246 -6.51 6.66 -4.86
CA GLY A 246 -6.67 5.31 -5.39
C GLY A 246 -8.08 5.04 -5.88
N HIS A 247 -8.19 4.17 -6.89
CA HIS A 247 -9.44 3.64 -7.45
C HIS A 247 -10.23 4.61 -8.34
N ALA A 248 -10.99 5.57 -7.78
CA ALA A 248 -11.86 6.50 -8.53
C ALA A 248 -12.91 5.83 -9.45
N ILE A 249 -13.50 4.72 -9.02
CA ILE A 249 -14.40 3.90 -9.85
C ILE A 249 -15.75 4.57 -10.09
N PHE A 250 -16.35 5.10 -9.03
CA PHE A 250 -17.70 5.69 -9.06
C PHE A 250 -17.70 7.21 -9.23
N PHE A 251 -16.66 7.76 -9.88
CA PHE A 251 -16.61 9.20 -10.19
C PHE A 251 -17.57 9.55 -11.33
N GLU A 252 -18.30 10.65 -11.19
CA GLU A 252 -19.12 11.23 -12.25
C GLU A 252 -18.36 12.36 -12.98
N GLU A 253 -19.01 13.01 -13.96
CA GLU A 253 -18.36 14.01 -14.82
C GLU A 253 -17.76 15.20 -14.04
N GLU A 254 -18.39 15.61 -12.93
CA GLU A 254 -17.92 16.74 -12.14
C GLU A 254 -16.65 16.40 -11.38
N GLU A 255 -16.62 15.24 -10.72
CA GLU A 255 -15.46 14.74 -9.99
C GLU A 255 -14.28 14.54 -10.93
N TRP A 256 -14.51 13.99 -12.14
CA TRP A 256 -13.47 13.88 -13.17
C TRP A 256 -12.96 15.24 -13.64
N ARG A 257 -13.82 16.26 -13.78
CA ARG A 257 -13.42 17.61 -14.17
C ARG A 257 -12.54 18.26 -13.10
N GLN A 258 -12.92 18.15 -11.84
CA GLN A 258 -12.15 18.68 -10.71
C GLN A 258 -10.80 17.97 -10.57
N LEU A 259 -10.77 16.64 -10.66
CA LEU A 259 -9.54 15.85 -10.59
C LEU A 259 -8.53 16.28 -11.66
N LYS A 260 -8.99 16.41 -12.92
CA LYS A 260 -8.16 16.86 -14.05
C LYS A 260 -7.62 18.27 -13.84
N THR A 261 -8.44 19.18 -13.32
CA THR A 261 -8.04 20.57 -13.03
C THR A 261 -7.01 20.62 -11.91
N SER A 262 -7.18 19.78 -10.89
CA SER A 262 -6.31 19.70 -9.70
C SER A 262 -5.02 18.90 -9.95
N LYS A 263 -4.92 18.18 -11.07
CA LYS A 263 -3.78 17.33 -11.47
C LYS A 263 -3.42 16.28 -10.42
N ILE A 264 -4.42 15.75 -9.73
CA ILE A 264 -4.24 14.67 -8.75
C ILE A 264 -4.08 13.35 -9.54
N PRO A 265 -2.94 12.63 -9.42
CA PRO A 265 -2.76 11.32 -10.01
C PRO A 265 -3.72 10.28 -9.41
N VAL A 266 -4.08 9.29 -10.22
CA VAL A 266 -4.93 8.15 -9.81
C VAL A 266 -4.08 6.88 -9.82
N GLU A 267 -4.06 6.19 -8.69
CA GLU A 267 -3.46 4.86 -8.53
C GLU A 267 -4.48 3.83 -9.06
N ILE A 268 -4.18 3.23 -10.22
CA ILE A 268 -5.10 2.38 -10.98
C ILE A 268 -4.92 0.91 -10.59
N CYS A 269 -6.00 0.24 -10.18
CA CYS A 269 -5.97 -1.13 -9.66
C CYS A 269 -6.81 -2.12 -10.50
N LEU A 270 -6.51 -2.25 -11.81
CA LEU A 270 -7.35 -2.96 -12.80
C LEU A 270 -7.87 -4.33 -12.33
N THR A 271 -6.97 -5.25 -11.94
CA THR A 271 -7.37 -6.61 -11.51
C THR A 271 -8.21 -6.56 -10.24
N SER A 272 -7.91 -5.66 -9.31
CA SER A 272 -8.70 -5.47 -8.10
C SER A 272 -10.12 -5.04 -8.46
N ASN A 273 -10.26 -4.01 -9.29
CA ASN A 273 -11.57 -3.44 -9.63
C ASN A 273 -12.48 -4.43 -10.37
N ILE A 274 -11.91 -5.36 -11.14
CA ILE A 274 -12.67 -6.46 -11.77
C ILE A 274 -13.04 -7.53 -10.75
N LYS A 275 -12.09 -7.95 -9.90
CA LYS A 275 -12.33 -9.00 -8.90
C LYS A 275 -13.37 -8.58 -7.87
N THR A 276 -13.36 -7.31 -7.45
CA THR A 276 -14.34 -6.74 -6.51
C THR A 276 -15.69 -6.42 -7.14
N GLU A 277 -15.87 -6.75 -8.43
CA GLU A 277 -17.07 -6.45 -9.23
C GLU A 277 -17.40 -4.94 -9.29
N SER A 278 -16.43 -4.09 -8.99
CA SER A 278 -16.57 -2.63 -9.08
C SER A 278 -16.65 -2.16 -10.53
N ILE A 279 -16.02 -2.90 -11.47
CA ILE A 279 -16.10 -2.70 -12.92
C ILE A 279 -16.25 -4.05 -13.61
N SER A 280 -17.12 -4.15 -14.62
CA SER A 280 -17.45 -5.43 -15.28
C SER A 280 -16.41 -5.91 -16.31
N SER A 281 -15.57 -5.04 -16.87
CA SER A 281 -14.46 -5.43 -17.76
C SER A 281 -13.35 -4.37 -17.84
N ILE A 282 -12.16 -4.78 -18.32
CA ILE A 282 -11.04 -3.85 -18.58
C ILE A 282 -11.43 -2.80 -19.63
N ASP A 283 -12.22 -3.19 -20.65
CA ASP A 283 -12.54 -2.33 -21.80
C ASP A 283 -13.36 -1.10 -21.43
N ILE A 284 -14.11 -1.16 -20.33
CA ILE A 284 -14.91 -0.05 -19.81
C ILE A 284 -14.23 0.65 -18.62
N HIS A 285 -13.01 0.23 -18.25
CA HIS A 285 -12.28 0.84 -17.15
C HIS A 285 -11.93 2.28 -17.50
N HIS A 286 -12.10 3.21 -16.55
CA HIS A 286 -11.84 4.64 -16.76
C HIS A 286 -10.39 4.95 -17.23
N PHE A 287 -9.46 4.02 -16.95
CA PHE A 287 -8.09 4.03 -17.49
C PHE A 287 -8.09 4.03 -19.02
N GLY A 288 -8.80 3.10 -19.66
CA GLY A 288 -8.84 2.96 -21.13
C GLY A 288 -9.75 3.97 -21.83
N LEU A 289 -10.75 4.51 -21.12
CA LEU A 289 -11.67 5.54 -21.65
C LEU A 289 -11.05 6.94 -21.69
N SER A 290 -9.87 7.12 -21.10
CA SER A 290 -9.21 8.41 -21.06
C SER A 290 -8.38 8.67 -22.33
N SER A 291 -8.96 9.41 -23.28
CA SER A 291 -8.21 10.23 -24.24
C SER A 291 -7.51 11.43 -23.57
N THR A 292 -7.27 11.35 -22.26
CA THR A 292 -6.87 12.45 -21.39
C THR A 292 -5.61 12.04 -20.64
N SER A 293 -4.63 12.94 -20.61
CA SER A 293 -3.37 12.83 -19.86
C SER A 293 -3.61 12.65 -18.35
N ILE A 294 -4.00 11.45 -17.95
CA ILE A 294 -3.91 10.98 -16.58
C ILE A 294 -2.44 10.61 -16.38
N LEU A 295 -1.77 11.24 -15.42
CA LEU A 295 -0.48 10.76 -14.94
C LEU A 295 -0.75 9.45 -14.19
N SER A 296 -0.78 8.34 -14.93
CA SER A 296 -0.75 7.01 -14.34
C SER A 296 0.69 6.72 -13.93
N ILE A 297 0.87 6.39 -12.65
CA ILE A 297 2.13 5.87 -12.12
C ILE A 297 1.85 4.43 -11.69
#